data_AF-A0A0K0E1P8-F1
#
_entry.id   AF-A0A0K0E1P8-F1
#
_cell.length_a   1.000
_cell.length_b   1.000
_cell.length_c   1.000
_cell.angle_alpha   90.00
_cell.angle_beta   90.00
_cell.angle_gamma   90.00
#
_symmetry.space_group_name_H-M   'P 1'
#
loop_
_entity.id
_entity.type
_entity.pdbx_description
1 polymer ?
#
loop_
_entity_poly.entity_id
_entity_poly.type
_entity_poly.pdbx_seq_one_letter_code
_entity_poly.pdbx_strand_id
1 'polypeptide(L)'
;MNFLLRASGARRIVVLRSNCHTSINEKTTIETKLNPRHKNIAEGRINPIQYDWEREVSQLRERFGTYGLASQVELSHLWPTVEEIEEIQACKLYSPYKDVLEMAKTVEADRQLELEEKLLSVEENEKKYANSTTEK
;
A
#
# COMPACT_ATOMS: atom_id res chain seq x y z
N MET A 1 23.59 -57.71 66.60
CA MET A 1 22.72 -56.58 66.25
C MET A 1 23.11 -56.09 64.87
N ASN A 2 22.49 -56.63 63.81
CA ASN A 2 22.71 -56.16 62.44
C ASN A 2 21.37 -55.74 61.87
N PHE A 3 21.13 -54.43 61.93
CA PHE A 3 20.09 -53.72 61.23
C PHE A 3 20.47 -53.66 59.75
N LEU A 4 19.53 -54.00 58.84
CA LEU A 4 19.12 -53.18 57.70
C LEU A 4 18.31 -54.03 56.68
N LEU A 5 17.00 -53.98 56.94
CA LEU A 5 15.86 -53.92 56.04
C LEU A 5 16.11 -54.14 54.53
N ARG A 6 15.53 -55.26 54.11
CA ARG A 6 15.10 -55.66 52.76
C ARG A 6 13.88 -54.83 52.35
N ALA A 7 14.01 -53.94 51.36
CA ALA A 7 12.89 -53.30 50.66
C ALA A 7 13.45 -52.70 49.37
N SER A 8 12.79 -52.67 48.22
CA SER A 8 11.59 -53.30 47.70
C SER A 8 11.72 -53.11 46.17
N GLY A 9 11.25 -54.07 45.38
CA GLY A 9 11.44 -54.06 43.93
C GLY A 9 10.75 -52.88 43.25
N ALA A 10 11.52 -51.83 42.92
CA ALA A 10 11.06 -50.76 42.05
C ALA A 10 10.98 -51.30 40.60
N ARG A 11 9.78 -51.71 40.18
CA ARG A 11 9.47 -51.94 38.76
C ARG A 11 9.65 -50.61 38.02
N ARG A 12 10.66 -50.50 37.16
CA ARG A 12 10.77 -49.42 36.18
C ARG A 12 9.52 -49.44 35.31
N ILE A 13 8.65 -48.45 35.49
CA ILE A 13 7.62 -48.12 34.52
C ILE A 13 8.35 -47.51 33.34
N VAL A 14 8.58 -48.31 32.30
CA VAL A 14 9.00 -47.81 30.99
C VAL A 14 7.77 -47.16 30.38
N VAL A 15 7.67 -45.83 30.55
CA VAL A 15 6.74 -45.03 29.76
C VAL A 15 7.26 -45.06 28.34
N LEU A 16 6.70 -45.97 27.54
CA LEU A 16 6.77 -45.90 26.09
C LEU A 16 6.24 -44.53 25.69
N ARG A 17 7.15 -43.60 25.36
CA ARG A 17 6.81 -42.40 24.64
C ARG A 17 6.16 -42.87 23.34
N SER A 18 4.85 -42.75 23.26
CA SER A 18 4.15 -42.74 21.99
C SER A 18 4.74 -41.57 21.20
N ASN A 19 5.65 -41.89 20.29
CA ASN A 19 6.06 -40.96 19.26
C ASN A 19 4.78 -40.57 18.53
N CYS A 20 4.28 -39.37 18.80
CA CYS A 20 3.28 -38.74 17.96
C CYS A 20 3.93 -38.63 16.58
N HIS A 21 3.62 -39.60 15.70
CA HIS A 21 3.85 -39.48 14.28
C HIS A 21 2.98 -38.30 13.85
N THR A 22 3.54 -37.10 13.87
CA THR A 22 3.10 -36.12 12.89
C THR A 22 3.48 -36.76 11.57
N SER A 23 2.52 -37.44 10.94
CA SER A 23 2.65 -37.76 9.53
C SER A 23 2.89 -36.43 8.86
N ILE A 24 4.16 -36.14 8.56
CA ILE A 24 4.55 -35.15 7.58
C ILE A 24 3.69 -35.51 6.39
N ASN A 25 2.67 -34.70 6.10
CA ASN A 25 1.71 -34.97 5.03
C ASN A 25 2.52 -35.42 3.82
N GLU A 26 2.44 -36.69 3.46
CA GLU A 26 3.01 -37.17 2.21
C GLU A 26 2.39 -36.26 1.15
N LYS A 27 3.24 -35.48 0.47
CA LYS A 27 2.79 -34.53 -0.54
C LYS A 27 2.07 -35.35 -1.60
N THR A 28 0.75 -35.41 -1.54
CA THR A 28 -0.07 -36.03 -2.56
C THR A 28 0.08 -35.16 -3.80
N THR A 29 1.01 -35.53 -4.68
CA THR A 29 1.12 -34.92 -6.00
C THR A 29 -0.13 -35.28 -6.76
N ILE A 30 -1.09 -34.35 -6.80
CA ILE A 30 -2.34 -34.54 -7.53
C ILE A 30 -2.01 -34.46 -9.03
N GLU A 31 -2.04 -35.61 -9.71
CA GLU A 31 -1.86 -35.69 -11.16
C GLU A 31 -3.06 -35.04 -11.87
N THR A 32 -3.01 -33.72 -12.00
CA THR A 32 -4.00 -32.95 -12.78
C THR A 32 -3.43 -32.59 -14.15
N LYS A 33 -4.33 -32.38 -15.13
CA LYS A 33 -4.00 -31.77 -16.44
C LYS A 33 -3.80 -30.25 -16.36
N LEU A 34 -3.72 -29.69 -15.16
CA LEU A 34 -3.51 -28.26 -14.95
C LEU A 34 -2.09 -27.85 -15.37
N ASN A 35 -1.98 -26.64 -15.91
CA ASN A 35 -0.69 -25.98 -16.15
C ASN A 35 0.12 -25.94 -14.83
N PRO A 36 1.45 -26.15 -14.84
CA PRO A 36 2.31 -26.10 -13.65
C PRO A 36 2.05 -24.89 -12.74
N ARG A 37 1.73 -23.71 -13.30
CA ARG A 37 1.41 -22.52 -12.51
C ARG A 37 0.18 -22.71 -11.61
N HIS A 38 -0.87 -23.34 -12.14
CA HIS A 38 -2.09 -23.64 -11.38
C HIS A 38 -1.86 -24.75 -10.36
N LYS A 39 -1.00 -25.74 -10.69
CA LYS A 39 -0.59 -26.78 -9.72
C LYS A 39 0.12 -26.15 -8.52
N ASN A 40 1.06 -25.26 -8.76
CA ASN A 40 1.76 -24.55 -7.69
C ASN A 40 0.79 -23.73 -6.83
N ILE A 41 -0.16 -23.02 -7.42
CA ILE A 41 -1.18 -22.26 -6.66
C ILE A 41 -2.02 -23.21 -5.78
N ALA A 42 -2.48 -24.34 -6.32
CA ALA A 42 -3.26 -25.32 -5.58
C ALA A 42 -2.48 -25.96 -4.43
N GLU A 43 -1.17 -26.16 -4.62
CA GLU A 43 -0.27 -26.69 -3.59
C GLU A 43 0.26 -25.61 -2.61
N GLY A 44 -0.13 -24.35 -2.77
CA GLY A 44 0.35 -23.23 -1.95
C GLY A 44 1.83 -22.87 -2.19
N ARG A 45 2.40 -23.28 -3.32
CA ARG A 45 3.78 -22.94 -3.72
C ARG A 45 3.82 -21.57 -4.41
N ILE A 46 4.96 -20.90 -4.27
CA ILE A 46 5.24 -19.64 -4.96
C ILE A 46 5.65 -19.96 -6.39
N ASN A 47 4.99 -19.30 -7.35
CA ASN A 47 5.34 -19.47 -8.76
C ASN A 47 6.68 -18.81 -9.08
N PRO A 48 7.55 -19.45 -9.88
CA PRO A 48 8.74 -18.81 -10.42
C PRO A 48 8.33 -17.70 -11.41
N ILE A 49 9.16 -16.65 -11.49
CA ILE A 49 8.98 -15.59 -12.49
C ILE A 49 9.31 -16.16 -13.87
N GLN A 50 8.33 -16.16 -14.78
CA GLN A 50 8.45 -16.69 -16.13
C GLN A 50 8.34 -15.62 -17.20
N TYR A 51 7.48 -14.62 -16.97
CA TYR A 51 7.17 -13.60 -17.97
C TYR A 51 7.86 -12.28 -17.66
N ASP A 52 8.07 -11.46 -18.69
CA ASP A 52 8.74 -10.16 -18.52
C ASP A 52 7.92 -9.20 -17.67
N TRP A 53 6.59 -9.21 -17.80
CA TRP A 53 5.70 -8.40 -16.97
C TRP A 53 5.80 -8.75 -15.48
N GLU A 54 6.08 -10.01 -15.12
CA GLU A 54 6.28 -10.43 -13.72
C GLU A 54 7.58 -9.88 -13.12
N ARG A 55 8.49 -9.33 -13.95
CA ARG A 55 9.72 -8.64 -13.53
C ARG A 55 9.53 -7.15 -13.32
N GLU A 56 8.39 -6.59 -13.74
CA GLU A 56 8.10 -5.18 -13.53
C GLU A 56 8.00 -4.87 -12.04
N VAL A 57 8.42 -3.66 -11.65
CA VAL A 57 8.48 -3.23 -10.23
C VAL A 57 7.09 -3.34 -9.56
N SER A 58 6.02 -3.01 -10.29
CA SER A 58 4.64 -3.13 -9.80
C SER A 58 4.29 -4.57 -9.42
N GLN A 59 4.66 -5.53 -10.27
CA GLN A 59 4.38 -6.95 -10.05
C GLN A 59 5.27 -7.56 -8.96
N LEU A 60 6.51 -7.11 -8.85
CA LEU A 60 7.39 -7.47 -7.75
C LEU A 60 6.86 -6.96 -6.40
N ARG A 61 6.31 -5.74 -6.36
CA ARG A 61 5.64 -5.18 -5.18
C ARG A 61 4.39 -5.99 -4.80
N GLU A 62 3.55 -6.36 -5.78
CA GLU A 62 2.40 -7.21 -5.54
C GLU A 62 2.80 -8.58 -4.99
N ARG A 63 3.80 -9.22 -5.61
CA ARG A 63 4.36 -10.52 -5.18
C ARG A 63 4.95 -10.47 -3.77
N PHE A 64 5.63 -9.37 -3.43
CA PHE A 64 6.12 -9.14 -2.07
C PHE A 64 4.95 -8.92 -1.09
N GLY A 65 3.89 -8.22 -1.48
CA GLY A 65 2.68 -8.07 -0.68
C GLY A 65 1.96 -9.39 -0.41
N THR A 66 1.92 -10.31 -1.37
CA THR A 66 1.24 -11.60 -1.23
C THR A 66 2.03 -12.64 -0.45
N TYR A 67 3.34 -12.74 -0.68
CA TYR A 67 4.18 -13.80 -0.11
C TYR A 67 5.19 -13.30 0.94
N GLY A 68 5.31 -12.00 1.14
CA GLY A 68 6.29 -11.40 2.05
C GLY A 68 7.73 -11.78 1.69
N LEU A 69 8.53 -12.05 2.72
CA LEU A 69 9.93 -12.47 2.57
C LEU A 69 10.11 -13.81 1.84
N ALA A 70 9.07 -14.65 1.80
CA ALA A 70 9.14 -15.93 1.08
C ALA A 70 9.24 -15.74 -0.44
N SER A 71 8.87 -14.55 -0.96
CA SER A 71 8.95 -14.21 -2.39
C SER A 71 10.38 -14.12 -2.94
N GLN A 72 11.40 -13.97 -2.07
CA GLN A 72 12.79 -13.71 -2.46
C GLN A 72 12.97 -12.49 -3.37
N VAL A 73 12.06 -11.50 -3.30
CA VAL A 73 12.22 -10.22 -3.99
C VAL A 73 13.28 -9.39 -3.25
N GLU A 74 14.19 -8.77 -3.99
CA GLU A 74 15.17 -7.86 -3.43
C GLU A 74 14.48 -6.57 -2.95
N LEU A 75 14.65 -6.24 -1.66
CA LEU A 75 13.95 -5.11 -1.04
C LEU A 75 14.36 -3.74 -1.61
N SER A 76 15.59 -3.62 -2.12
CA SER A 76 16.12 -2.41 -2.74
C SER A 76 15.29 -1.96 -3.95
N HIS A 77 14.81 -2.90 -4.75
CA HIS A 77 14.04 -2.66 -5.97
C HIS A 77 12.59 -2.26 -5.70
N LEU A 78 12.11 -2.44 -4.47
CA LEU A 78 10.74 -2.09 -4.10
C LEU A 78 10.56 -0.59 -3.88
N TRP A 79 11.62 0.10 -3.47
CA TRP A 79 11.61 1.54 -3.25
C TRP A 79 11.82 2.28 -4.57
N PRO A 80 11.24 3.49 -4.71
CA PRO A 80 11.47 4.29 -5.90
C PRO A 80 12.94 4.69 -6.00
N THR A 81 13.44 4.79 -7.24
CA THR A 81 14.79 5.28 -7.49
C THR A 81 14.88 6.79 -7.23
N VAL A 82 16.09 7.32 -7.09
CA VAL A 82 16.30 8.77 -6.95
C VAL A 82 15.72 9.51 -8.16
N GLU A 83 15.91 8.96 -9.36
CA GLU A 83 15.37 9.48 -10.62
C GLU A 83 13.84 9.53 -10.59
N GLU A 84 13.17 8.44 -10.18
CA GLU A 84 11.71 8.40 -10.05
C GLU A 84 11.20 9.43 -9.02
N ILE A 85 11.92 9.62 -7.91
CA ILE A 85 11.56 10.63 -6.90
C ILE A 85 11.68 12.05 -7.48
N GLU A 86 12.76 12.33 -8.22
CA GLU A 86 12.98 13.62 -8.87
C GLU A 86 11.91 13.90 -9.94
N GLU A 87 11.50 12.89 -10.72
CA GLU A 87 10.40 12.99 -11.67
C GLU A 87 9.06 13.30 -10.98
N ILE A 88 8.76 12.62 -9.87
CA ILE A 88 7.54 12.87 -9.09
C ILE A 88 7.54 14.29 -8.51
N GLN A 89 8.69 14.77 -8.02
CA GLN A 89 8.84 16.13 -7.52
C GLN A 89 8.73 17.16 -8.65
N ALA A 90 9.27 16.86 -9.83
CA ALA A 90 9.20 17.71 -11.01
C ALA A 90 7.76 17.87 -11.54
N CYS A 91 6.91 16.86 -11.37
CA CYS A 91 5.50 16.94 -11.74
C CYS A 91 4.72 18.03 -10.96
N LYS A 92 5.24 18.51 -9.81
CA LYS A 92 4.66 19.60 -8.99
C LYS A 92 3.15 19.46 -8.72
N LEU A 93 2.65 18.23 -8.61
CA LEU A 93 1.23 17.94 -8.37
C LEU A 93 0.74 18.48 -7.02
N TYR A 94 1.66 18.60 -6.05
CA TYR A 94 1.37 19.08 -4.71
C TYR A 94 2.17 20.34 -4.42
N SER A 95 1.50 21.30 -3.78
CA SER A 95 2.11 22.53 -3.27
C SER A 95 1.97 22.58 -1.76
N PRO A 96 2.92 23.19 -1.04
CA PRO A 96 2.82 23.32 0.42
C PRO A 96 1.61 24.19 0.79
N TYR A 97 0.95 23.81 1.88
CA TYR A 97 -0.30 24.46 2.32
C TYR A 97 -0.19 25.98 2.50
N LYS A 98 0.96 26.45 3.02
CA LYS A 98 1.19 27.88 3.27
C LYS A 98 1.11 28.70 1.99
N ASP A 99 1.82 28.26 0.95
CA ASP A 99 1.86 28.94 -0.34
C ASP A 99 0.48 28.94 -1.00
N VAL A 100 -0.24 27.81 -0.93
CA VAL A 100 -1.62 27.72 -1.46
C VAL A 100 -2.57 28.67 -0.73
N LEU A 101 -2.42 28.80 0.59
CA LEU A 101 -3.24 29.71 1.40
C LEU A 101 -2.94 31.18 1.10
N GLU A 102 -1.67 31.54 0.90
CA GLU A 102 -1.28 32.89 0.48
C GLU A 102 -1.83 33.22 -0.91
N MET A 103 -1.69 32.29 -1.87
CA MET A 103 -2.26 32.43 -3.21
C MET A 103 -3.80 32.53 -3.19
N ALA A 104 -4.48 31.77 -2.34
CA ALA A 104 -5.93 31.87 -2.20
C ALA A 104 -6.36 33.25 -1.70
N LYS A 105 -5.65 33.80 -0.70
CA LYS A 105 -5.93 35.14 -0.17
C LYS A 105 -5.71 36.25 -1.18
N THR A 106 -4.66 36.17 -2.00
CA THR A 106 -4.42 37.17 -3.07
C THR A 106 -5.51 37.12 -4.12
N VAL A 107 -5.90 35.92 -4.56
CA VAL A 107 -7.02 35.73 -5.52
C VAL A 107 -8.34 36.24 -4.95
N GLU A 108 -8.61 36.03 -3.66
CA GLU A 108 -9.79 36.58 -2.99
C GLU A 108 -9.76 38.11 -2.95
N ALA A 109 -8.61 38.72 -2.66
CA ALA A 109 -8.45 40.17 -2.63
C ALA A 109 -8.63 40.80 -4.03
N ASP A 110 -8.01 40.21 -5.06
CA ASP A 110 -8.16 40.67 -6.45
C ASP A 110 -9.62 40.60 -6.91
N ARG A 111 -10.32 39.52 -6.54
CA ARG A 111 -11.75 39.38 -6.83
C ARG A 111 -12.61 40.42 -6.12
N GLN A 112 -12.27 40.80 -4.89
CA GLN A 112 -12.97 41.85 -4.15
C GLN A 112 -12.77 43.22 -4.83
N LEU A 113 -11.54 43.55 -5.24
CA LEU A 113 -11.25 44.79 -5.96
C LEU A 113 -12.02 44.86 -7.30
N GLU A 114 -12.03 43.77 -8.08
CA GLU A 114 -12.82 43.73 -9.32
C GLU A 114 -14.33 43.94 -9.08
N LEU A 115 -14.87 43.43 -7.96
CA LEU A 115 -16.27 43.62 -7.62
C LEU A 115 -16.56 45.08 -7.23
N GLU A 116 -15.66 45.71 -6.48
CA GLU A 116 -15.76 47.12 -6.12
C GLU A 116 -15.71 48.02 -7.36
N GLU A 117 -14.77 47.78 -8.28
CA GLU A 117 -14.70 48.51 -9.56
C GLU A 117 -15.96 48.31 -10.41
N LYS A 118 -16.49 47.08 -10.48
CA LYS A 118 -17.74 46.78 -11.17
C LYS A 118 -18.90 47.54 -10.53
N LEU A 119 -19.01 47.57 -9.20
CA LEU A 119 -20.04 48.31 -8.48
C LEU A 119 -19.96 49.82 -8.77
N LEU A 120 -18.76 50.40 -8.70
CA LEU A 120 -18.54 51.81 -9.04
C LEU A 120 -18.98 52.13 -10.48
N SER A 121 -18.63 51.27 -11.44
CA SER A 121 -19.03 51.44 -12.83
C SER A 121 -20.55 51.36 -13.03
N VAL A 122 -21.24 50.49 -12.27
CA VAL A 122 -22.70 50.36 -12.30
C VAL A 122 -23.34 51.61 -11.71
N GLU A 123 -22.86 52.11 -10.57
CA GLU A 123 -23.37 53.34 -9.95
C GLU A 123 -23.19 54.57 -10.86
N GLU A 124 -22.06 54.68 -11.56
CA GLU A 124 -21.86 55.75 -12.56
C GLU A 124 -22.84 55.66 -13.73
N ASN A 125 -23.12 54.43 -14.20
CA ASN A 125 -24.07 54.21 -15.27
C ASN A 125 -25.52 54.47 -14.83
N GLU A 126 -25.91 54.05 -13.63
CA GLU A 126 -27.23 54.34 -13.05
C GLU A 126 -27.49 55.85 -12.96
N LYS A 127 -26.49 56.63 -12.52
CA LYS A 127 -26.57 58.10 -12.48
C LYS A 127 -26.75 58.70 -13.88
N LYS A 128 -26.03 58.20 -14.89
CA LYS A 128 -26.17 58.64 -16.30
C LYS A 128 -27.58 58.35 -16.84
N TYR A 129 -28.11 57.15 -16.59
CA TYR A 129 -29.45 56.78 -17.04
C TYR A 129 -30.56 57.56 -16.33
N ALA A 130 -30.45 57.78 -15.01
CA ALA A 130 -31.41 58.57 -14.25
C ALA A 130 -31.57 60.00 -14.81
N ASN A 131 -30.46 60.66 -15.14
CA ASN A 131 -30.48 62.00 -15.73
C ASN A 131 -31.13 61.99 -17.13
N SER A 132 -30.86 60.96 -17.94
CA SER A 132 -31.43 60.85 -19.29
C SER A 132 -32.93 60.59 -19.32
N THR A 133 -33.48 59.95 -18.28
CA THR A 133 -34.91 59.69 -18.15
C THR A 133 -35.72 60.92 -17.73
N THR A 134 -35.09 61.89 -17.05
CA THR A 134 -35.74 63.15 -16.66
C THR A 134 -35.80 64.20 -17.78
N GLU A 135 -35.05 64.02 -18.87
CA GLU A 135 -34.96 64.99 -19.98
C GLU A 135 -35.94 64.69 -21.16
N LYS A 136 -36.89 63.75 -20.99
CA LYS A 136 -37.94 63.44 -21.98
C LYS A 136 -39.32 63.84 -21.48
#